data_AF-A0A926GNA0-F1
#
_entry.id   AF-A0A926GNA0-F1
#
_cell.length_a   1.000
_cell.length_b   1.000
_cell.length_c   1.000
_cell.angle_alpha   90.00
_cell.angle_beta   90.00
_cell.angle_gamma   90.00
#
_symmetry.space_group_name_H-M   'P 1'
#
loop_
_entity.id
_entity.type
_entity.pdbx_description
1 polymer ?
#
loop_
_entity_poly.entity_id
_entity_poly.type
_entity_poly.pdbx_seq_one_letter_code
_entity_poly.pdbx_strand_id
1 'polypeptide(L)'
;MSRRAWISATLVLTIEVVLYVVYTSYGAQFHFWLHGLFGGALGLAALTVVRMLPRHGPGRASPWESGFLGHLYSALPDLLFLGFGVLHVLWMDVFSFHITLHFIPAPLYTMLAVFVLTLAAYGLVMGRRRWSAVAVLAVAAAVVVIALAFAAPIPHSVQQIRDHPGLSLLCPVPTHR
;
A
#
# COMPACT_ATOMS: atom_id res chain seq x y z
N MET A 1 -0.27 -27.82 2.82
CA MET A 1 -1.18 -26.68 2.57
C MET A 1 -2.52 -27.20 2.09
N SER A 2 -3.64 -26.56 2.46
CA SER A 2 -4.97 -26.98 2.02
C SER A 2 -5.23 -26.60 0.55
N ARG A 3 -6.16 -27.28 -0.13
CA ARG A 3 -6.61 -26.92 -1.49
C ARG A 3 -7.04 -25.45 -1.60
N ARG A 4 -7.68 -24.92 -0.55
CA ARG A 4 -8.11 -23.51 -0.48
C ARG A 4 -6.92 -22.55 -0.49
N ALA A 5 -5.85 -22.87 0.23
CA ALA A 5 -4.64 -22.05 0.27
C ALA A 5 -3.94 -21.98 -1.09
N TRP A 6 -3.95 -23.09 -1.85
CA TRP A 6 -3.43 -23.08 -3.22
C TRP A 6 -4.30 -22.23 -4.15
N ILE A 7 -5.62 -22.36 -4.07
CA ILE A 7 -6.54 -21.54 -4.88
C ILE A 7 -6.34 -20.05 -4.56
N SER A 8 -6.27 -19.67 -3.28
CA SER A 8 -6.06 -18.27 -2.92
C SER A 8 -4.70 -17.75 -3.34
N ALA A 9 -3.63 -18.53 -3.17
CA ALA A 9 -2.29 -18.16 -3.64
C ALA A 9 -2.25 -17.96 -5.15
N THR A 10 -2.83 -18.88 -5.94
CA THR A 10 -2.89 -18.75 -7.39
C THR A 10 -3.69 -17.52 -7.82
N LEU A 11 -4.83 -17.27 -7.17
CA LEU A 11 -5.66 -16.11 -7.48
C LEU A 11 -4.94 -14.80 -7.18
N VAL A 12 -4.32 -14.68 -6.01
CA VAL A 12 -3.51 -13.52 -5.61
C VAL A 12 -2.40 -13.30 -6.62
N LEU A 13 -1.59 -14.32 -6.92
CA LEU A 13 -0.49 -14.21 -7.87
C LEU A 13 -0.96 -13.78 -9.26
N THR A 14 -2.07 -14.34 -9.74
CA THR A 14 -2.65 -13.99 -11.04
C THR A 14 -3.06 -12.52 -11.08
N ILE A 15 -3.75 -12.03 -10.04
CA ILE A 15 -4.19 -10.63 -9.96
C ILE A 15 -2.98 -9.69 -9.87
N GLU A 16 -1.98 -10.03 -9.05
CA GLU A 16 -0.74 -9.24 -8.92
C GLU A 16 0.01 -9.14 -10.24
N VAL A 17 0.12 -10.22 -11.01
CA VAL A 17 0.74 -10.21 -12.34
C VAL A 17 -0.05 -9.33 -13.32
N VAL A 18 -1.38 -9.44 -13.32
CA VAL A 18 -2.24 -8.59 -14.16
C VAL A 18 -2.08 -7.13 -13.80
N LEU A 19 -2.11 -6.78 -12.51
CA LEU A 19 -1.89 -5.42 -12.03
C LEU A 19 -0.51 -4.91 -12.47
N TYR A 20 0.55 -5.70 -12.25
CA TYR A 20 1.90 -5.34 -12.66
C TYR A 20 2.01 -5.05 -14.16
N VAL A 21 1.40 -5.88 -15.01
CA VAL A 21 1.36 -5.69 -16.46
C VAL A 21 0.62 -4.39 -16.80
N VAL A 22 -0.54 -4.13 -16.18
CA VAL A 22 -1.32 -2.91 -16.39
C VAL A 22 -0.48 -1.68 -16.02
N TYR A 23 0.08 -1.61 -14.80
CA TYR A 23 0.93 -0.50 -14.38
C TYR A 23 2.14 -0.31 -15.30
N THR A 24 2.78 -1.40 -15.70
CA THR A 24 3.93 -1.36 -16.63
C THR A 24 3.53 -0.77 -17.99
N SER A 25 2.35 -1.13 -18.51
CA SER A 25 1.87 -0.62 -19.80
C SER A 25 1.64 0.89 -19.81
N TYR A 26 1.41 1.49 -18.63
CA TYR A 26 1.28 2.93 -18.43
C TYR A 26 2.58 3.62 -17.97
N GLY A 27 3.71 2.89 -17.88
CA GLY A 27 4.96 3.44 -17.32
C GLY A 27 4.88 3.77 -15.82
N ALA A 28 3.94 3.16 -15.11
CA ALA A 28 3.56 3.46 -13.74
C ALA A 28 4.01 2.38 -12.75
N GLN A 29 5.13 1.67 -13.02
CA GLN A 29 5.63 0.59 -12.15
C GLN A 29 5.90 1.08 -10.71
N PHE A 30 6.26 2.35 -10.57
CA PHE A 30 6.40 3.00 -9.26
C PHE A 30 5.14 2.87 -8.39
N HIS A 31 3.95 3.04 -8.96
CA HIS A 31 2.66 2.96 -8.24
C HIS A 31 2.40 1.54 -7.76
N PHE A 32 2.60 0.57 -8.66
CA PHE A 32 2.50 -0.84 -8.30
C PHE A 32 3.33 -1.17 -7.06
N TRP A 33 4.60 -0.77 -7.04
CA TRP A 33 5.47 -1.05 -5.89
C TRP A 33 5.09 -0.24 -4.65
N LEU A 34 4.76 1.04 -4.81
CA LEU A 34 4.40 1.90 -3.68
C LEU A 34 3.12 1.39 -2.99
N HIS A 35 2.07 1.12 -3.76
CA HIS A 35 0.79 0.60 -3.25
C HIS A 35 0.91 -0.83 -2.77
N GLY A 36 1.73 -1.66 -3.42
CA GLY A 36 2.03 -3.01 -2.97
C GLY A 36 2.71 -3.03 -1.60
N LEU A 37 3.73 -2.20 -1.39
CA LEU A 37 4.44 -2.10 -0.11
C LEU A 37 3.57 -1.49 0.98
N PHE A 38 2.93 -0.35 0.71
CA PHE A 38 2.09 0.33 1.69
C PHE A 38 0.85 -0.48 2.03
N GLY A 39 0.12 -0.94 1.02
CA GLY A 39 -1.05 -1.79 1.19
C GLY A 39 -0.70 -3.10 1.88
N GLY A 40 0.38 -3.76 1.47
CA GLY A 40 0.90 -4.95 2.14
C GLY A 40 1.20 -4.71 3.62
N ALA A 41 1.80 -3.56 3.95
CA ALA A 41 2.09 -3.18 5.33
C ALA A 41 0.81 -2.94 6.15
N LEU A 42 -0.19 -2.25 5.59
CA LEU A 42 -1.50 -2.04 6.21
C LEU A 42 -2.19 -3.39 6.49
N GLY A 43 -2.21 -4.26 5.50
CA GLY A 43 -2.79 -5.61 5.60
C GLY A 43 -2.12 -6.44 6.69
N LEU A 44 -0.78 -6.43 6.76
CA LEU A 44 -0.03 -7.12 7.79
C LEU A 44 -0.22 -6.50 9.18
N ALA A 45 -0.25 -5.18 9.29
CA ALA A 45 -0.51 -4.49 10.55
C ALA A 45 -1.90 -4.84 11.09
N ALA A 46 -2.95 -4.78 10.25
CA ALA A 46 -4.30 -5.17 10.61
C ALA A 46 -4.38 -6.64 11.07
N LEU A 47 -3.76 -7.55 10.32
CA LEU A 47 -3.68 -8.96 10.73
C LEU A 47 -2.94 -9.13 12.05
N THR A 48 -1.86 -8.38 12.26
CA THR A 48 -1.07 -8.41 13.50
C THR A 48 -1.94 -8.01 14.70
N VAL A 49 -2.72 -6.93 14.58
CA VAL A 49 -3.68 -6.49 15.63
C VAL A 49 -4.76 -7.56 15.86
N VAL A 50 -5.36 -8.08 14.80
CA VAL A 50 -6.36 -9.17 14.85
C VAL A 50 -5.83 -10.38 15.62
N ARG A 51 -4.56 -10.75 15.43
CA ARG A 51 -3.91 -11.88 16.12
C ARG A 51 -3.58 -11.61 17.59
N MET A 52 -3.56 -10.34 18.02
CA MET A 52 -3.42 -10.00 19.44
C MET A 52 -4.76 -10.10 20.19
N LEU A 53 -5.91 -10.09 19.49
CA LEU A 53 -7.23 -10.13 20.13
C LEU A 53 -7.50 -11.50 20.78
N PRO A 54 -8.01 -11.56 22.03
CA PRO A 54 -8.19 -12.81 22.78
C PRO A 54 -9.08 -13.87 22.10
N ARG A 55 -9.99 -13.44 21.22
CA ARG A 55 -11.02 -14.29 20.59
C ARG A 55 -10.64 -14.81 19.21
N HIS A 56 -9.43 -14.54 18.73
CA HIS A 56 -9.01 -14.96 17.40
C HIS A 56 -8.03 -16.13 17.48
N GLY A 57 -8.58 -17.33 17.26
CA GLY A 57 -7.81 -18.56 17.15
C GLY A 57 -6.94 -18.59 15.88
N PRO A 58 -5.99 -19.55 15.79
CA PRO A 58 -4.93 -19.56 14.79
C PRO A 58 -5.34 -19.64 13.29
N GLY A 59 -6.62 -19.70 12.90
CA GLY A 59 -7.01 -20.33 11.63
C GLY A 59 -7.71 -19.52 10.54
N ARG A 60 -8.00 -18.21 10.68
CA ARG A 60 -8.96 -17.56 9.74
C ARG A 60 -8.39 -16.74 8.58
N ALA A 61 -7.27 -16.04 8.74
CA ALA A 61 -6.70 -15.21 7.67
C ALA A 61 -5.20 -15.48 7.52
N SER A 62 -4.76 -15.78 6.31
CA SER A 62 -3.35 -15.94 5.98
C SER A 62 -2.66 -14.58 5.81
N PRO A 63 -1.34 -14.49 6.04
CA PRO A 63 -0.60 -13.25 5.86
C PRO A 63 -0.61 -12.76 4.41
N TRP A 64 -0.57 -13.65 3.41
CA TRP A 64 -0.62 -13.26 2.01
C TRP A 64 -2.00 -12.74 1.59
N GLU A 65 -3.10 -13.31 2.10
CA GLU A 65 -4.44 -12.78 1.82
C GLU A 65 -4.62 -11.39 2.42
N SER A 66 -4.12 -11.18 3.64
CA SER A 66 -4.20 -9.87 4.28
C SER A 66 -3.36 -8.81 3.55
N GLY A 67 -2.13 -9.16 3.17
CA GLY A 67 -1.27 -8.28 2.38
C GLY A 67 -1.89 -7.92 1.03
N PHE A 68 -2.45 -8.91 0.33
CA PHE A 68 -3.16 -8.72 -0.93
C PHE A 68 -4.38 -7.80 -0.80
N LEU A 69 -5.23 -8.02 0.21
CA LEU A 69 -6.38 -7.15 0.46
C LEU A 69 -5.96 -5.71 0.77
N GLY A 70 -4.84 -5.54 1.47
CA GLY A 70 -4.24 -4.25 1.71
C GLY A 70 -3.72 -3.60 0.42
N HIS A 71 -3.06 -4.36 -0.47
CA HIS A 71 -2.65 -3.86 -1.78
C HIS A 71 -3.86 -3.44 -2.62
N LEU A 72 -4.91 -4.26 -2.70
CA LEU A 72 -6.15 -3.89 -3.41
C LEU A 72 -6.79 -2.62 -2.85
N TYR A 73 -6.83 -2.49 -1.52
CA TYR A 73 -7.33 -1.27 -0.88
C TYR A 73 -6.49 -0.05 -1.25
N SER A 74 -5.16 -0.18 -1.24
CA SER A 74 -4.26 0.91 -1.63
C SER A 74 -4.29 1.20 -3.14
N ALA A 75 -4.53 0.21 -4.00
CA ALA A 75 -4.59 0.39 -5.45
C ALA A 75 -5.99 0.79 -5.95
N LEU A 76 -7.00 0.79 -5.08
CA LEU A 76 -8.38 1.10 -5.44
C LEU A 76 -8.55 2.48 -6.10
N PRO A 77 -7.87 3.55 -5.65
CA PRO A 77 -7.97 4.85 -6.33
C PRO A 77 -7.49 4.79 -7.79
N ASP A 78 -6.42 4.05 -8.06
CA ASP A 78 -5.85 3.90 -9.40
C ASP A 78 -6.80 3.10 -10.31
N LEU A 79 -7.45 2.07 -9.77
CA LEU A 79 -8.48 1.31 -10.48
C LEU A 79 -9.71 2.16 -10.81
N LEU A 80 -10.15 2.99 -9.87
CA LEU A 80 -11.25 3.93 -10.10
C LEU A 80 -10.86 4.99 -11.14
N PHE A 81 -9.59 5.41 -11.18
CA PHE A 81 -9.10 6.38 -12.16
C PHE A 81 -9.12 5.78 -13.56
N LEU A 82 -8.49 4.61 -13.73
CA LEU A 82 -8.38 3.92 -15.00
C LEU A 82 -9.75 3.46 -15.52
N GLY A 83 -10.66 3.04 -14.64
CA GLY A 83 -11.97 2.51 -15.02
C GLY A 83 -13.03 3.59 -15.30
N PHE A 84 -13.00 4.72 -14.57
CA PHE A 84 -14.11 5.67 -14.55
C PHE A 84 -13.69 7.13 -14.77
N GLY A 85 -12.40 7.42 -14.98
CA GLY A 85 -11.90 8.78 -15.23
C GLY A 85 -12.11 9.74 -14.05
N VAL A 86 -12.41 9.24 -12.86
CA VAL A 86 -12.62 10.06 -11.67
C VAL A 86 -11.30 10.70 -11.28
N LEU A 87 -11.18 12.03 -11.31
CA LEU A 87 -9.99 12.70 -10.78
C LEU A 87 -9.94 12.48 -9.26
N HIS A 88 -9.07 11.57 -8.81
CA HIS A 88 -8.90 11.27 -7.39
C HIS A 88 -8.25 12.43 -6.62
N VAL A 89 -7.83 13.50 -7.31
CA VAL A 89 -7.41 14.80 -6.76
C VAL A 89 -8.40 15.41 -5.77
N LEU A 90 -9.67 15.02 -5.80
CA LEU A 90 -10.67 15.55 -4.87
C LEU A 90 -10.99 14.60 -3.70
N TRP A 91 -10.45 13.38 -3.70
CA TRP A 91 -10.72 12.32 -2.70
C TRP A 91 -9.40 11.81 -2.05
N MET A 92 -8.34 12.63 -2.10
CA MET A 92 -6.92 12.21 -2.13
C MET A 92 -6.40 11.44 -0.91
N ASP A 93 -6.90 11.72 0.29
CA ASP A 93 -6.39 11.10 1.52
C ASP A 93 -7.39 10.12 2.18
N VAL A 94 -8.59 9.95 1.61
CA VAL A 94 -9.60 9.00 2.13
C VAL A 94 -9.07 7.56 2.09
N PHE A 95 -8.18 7.26 1.15
CA PHE A 95 -7.52 5.98 1.00
C PHE A 95 -6.17 5.94 1.73
N SER A 96 -6.17 6.31 3.01
CA SER A 96 -5.00 6.24 3.88
C SER A 96 -3.78 7.02 3.38
N PHE A 97 -3.98 8.30 3.05
CA PHE A 97 -2.90 9.18 2.55
C PHE A 97 -2.32 8.76 1.19
N HIS A 98 -3.09 8.02 0.38
CA HIS A 98 -2.70 7.45 -0.93
C HIS A 98 -1.79 8.37 -1.72
N ILE A 99 -2.21 9.62 -1.92
CA ILE A 99 -1.47 10.62 -2.70
C ILE A 99 -0.33 11.27 -1.92
N THR A 100 -0.54 11.60 -0.65
CA THR A 100 0.50 12.21 0.19
C THR A 100 1.75 11.31 0.27
N LEU A 101 1.57 9.98 0.20
CA LEU A 101 2.67 9.01 0.13
C LEU A 101 3.55 9.12 -1.12
N HIS A 102 3.07 9.72 -2.21
CA HIS A 102 3.91 9.97 -3.39
C HIS A 102 4.86 11.15 -3.16
N PHE A 103 4.57 11.99 -2.16
CA PHE A 103 5.28 13.23 -1.90
C PHE A 103 6.26 13.16 -0.73
N ILE A 104 6.32 12.04 -0.02
CA ILE A 104 7.32 11.84 1.02
C ILE A 104 8.71 11.66 0.40
N PRO A 105 9.79 12.00 1.11
CA PRO A 105 11.15 11.71 0.67
C PRO A 105 11.35 10.19 0.49
N ALA A 106 11.95 9.80 -0.64
CA ALA A 106 12.34 8.42 -0.93
C ALA A 106 11.20 7.38 -0.70
N PRO A 107 10.03 7.54 -1.33
CA PRO A 107 8.78 6.87 -0.92
C PRO A 107 8.86 5.34 -0.96
N LEU A 108 9.51 4.76 -1.98
CA LEU A 108 9.69 3.31 -2.08
C LEU A 108 10.54 2.74 -0.93
N TYR A 109 11.64 3.41 -0.58
CA TYR A 109 12.52 2.97 0.50
C TYR A 109 11.84 3.10 1.87
N THR A 110 11.11 4.20 2.07
CA THR A 110 10.31 4.42 3.28
C THR A 110 9.24 3.33 3.42
N MET A 111 8.48 3.05 2.36
CA MET A 111 7.43 2.02 2.40
C MET A 111 8.02 0.60 2.49
N LEU A 112 9.19 0.34 1.91
CA LEU A 112 9.91 -0.93 2.11
C LEU A 112 10.28 -1.12 3.59
N ALA A 113 10.81 -0.09 4.24
CA ALA A 113 11.13 -0.15 5.67
C ALA A 113 9.87 -0.41 6.52
N VAL A 114 8.78 0.30 6.24
CA VAL A 114 7.47 0.10 6.91
C VAL A 114 6.94 -1.31 6.69
N PHE A 115 7.01 -1.83 5.47
CA PHE A 115 6.62 -3.21 5.14
C PHE A 115 7.45 -4.23 5.93
N VAL A 116 8.78 -4.08 5.97
CA VAL A 116 9.66 -4.98 6.74
C VAL A 116 9.34 -4.92 8.24
N LEU A 117 9.10 -3.73 8.79
CA LEU A 117 8.72 -3.57 10.21
C LEU A 117 7.38 -4.24 10.52
N THR A 118 6.35 -4.04 9.69
CA THR A 118 5.04 -4.69 9.88
C THR A 118 5.11 -6.21 9.73
N LEU A 119 5.94 -6.72 8.80
CA LEU A 119 6.24 -8.14 8.67
C LEU A 119 6.95 -8.70 9.92
N ALA A 120 7.92 -7.96 10.47
CA ALA A 120 8.60 -8.32 11.70
C ALA A 120 7.63 -8.35 12.90
N ALA A 121 6.74 -7.35 13.02
CA ALA A 121 5.70 -7.32 14.04
C ALA A 121 4.76 -8.53 13.95
N TYR A 122 4.35 -8.89 12.73
CA TYR A 122 3.54 -10.10 12.49
C TYR A 122 4.26 -11.37 12.98
N GLY A 123 5.54 -11.54 12.63
CA GLY A 123 6.37 -12.65 13.10
C GLY A 123 6.49 -12.70 14.63
N LEU A 124 6.66 -11.54 15.29
CA LEU A 124 6.71 -11.42 16.74
C LEU A 124 5.40 -11.83 17.42
N VAL A 125 4.24 -11.48 16.86
CA VAL A 125 2.94 -11.94 17.39
C VAL A 125 2.79 -13.46 17.25
N MET A 126 3.23 -14.04 16.14
CA MET A 126 3.24 -15.50 15.95
C MET A 126 4.18 -16.20 16.95
N GLY A 127 5.30 -15.56 17.30
CA GLY A 127 6.19 -15.98 18.38
C GLY A 127 5.71 -15.66 19.80
N ARG A 128 4.45 -15.22 19.98
CA ARG A 128 3.83 -14.83 21.27
C ARG A 128 4.50 -13.64 21.98
N ARG A 129 5.29 -12.82 21.27
CA ARG A 129 5.97 -11.61 21.79
C ARG A 129 5.14 -10.35 21.52
N ARG A 130 3.94 -10.28 22.12
CA ARG A 130 2.94 -9.24 21.82
C ARG A 130 3.46 -7.82 22.05
N TRP A 131 4.13 -7.56 23.18
CA TRP A 131 4.67 -6.22 23.48
C TRP A 131 5.77 -5.79 22.53
N SER A 132 6.65 -6.72 22.11
CA SER A 132 7.65 -6.43 21.08
C SER A 132 7.00 -6.11 19.73
N ALA A 133 5.94 -6.83 19.37
CA ALA A 133 5.20 -6.52 18.15
C ALA A 133 4.51 -5.14 18.21
N VAL A 134 3.93 -4.77 19.36
CA VAL A 134 3.37 -3.42 19.56
C VAL A 134 4.45 -2.35 19.39
N ALA A 135 5.62 -2.54 19.99
CA ALA A 135 6.73 -1.61 19.85
C ALA A 135 7.18 -1.47 18.39
N VAL A 136 7.29 -2.57 17.65
CA VAL A 136 7.67 -2.52 16.22
C VAL A 136 6.59 -1.85 15.36
N LEU A 137 5.29 -2.10 15.64
CA LEU A 137 4.21 -1.37 14.96
C LEU A 137 4.24 0.13 15.27
N ALA A 138 4.54 0.51 16.51
CA ALA A 138 4.69 1.91 16.88
C ALA A 138 5.87 2.57 16.14
N VAL A 139 7.00 1.87 15.97
CA VAL A 139 8.12 2.35 15.15
C VAL A 139 7.72 2.48 13.69
N ALA A 140 7.01 1.51 13.11
CA ALA A 140 6.51 1.58 11.74
C ALA A 140 5.59 2.80 11.54
N ALA A 141 4.66 3.03 12.48
CA ALA A 141 3.78 4.20 12.46
C ALA A 141 4.56 5.52 12.60
N ALA A 142 5.57 5.58 13.47
CA ALA A 142 6.43 6.75 13.63
C ALA A 142 7.20 7.07 12.33
N VAL A 143 7.72 6.05 11.63
CA VAL A 143 8.37 6.24 10.32
C VAL A 143 7.41 6.88 9.33
N VAL A 144 6.16 6.39 9.25
CA VAL A 144 5.13 6.99 8.37
C VAL A 144 4.84 8.44 8.78
N VAL A 145 4.58 8.71 10.05
CA VAL A 145 4.26 10.06 10.56
C VAL A 145 5.40 11.03 10.27
N ILE A 146 6.64 10.63 10.53
CA ILE A 146 7.82 11.46 10.24
C ILE A 146 7.93 11.71 8.74
N ALA A 147 7.80 10.68 7.90
CA ALA A 147 7.86 10.84 6.45
C ALA A 147 6.78 11.79 5.91
N LEU A 148 5.56 11.71 6.44
CA LEU A 148 4.45 12.60 6.10
C LEU A 148 4.72 14.05 6.52
N ALA A 149 5.41 14.28 7.65
CA ALA A 149 5.81 15.63 8.08
C ALA A 149 6.81 16.29 7.12
N PHE A 150 7.51 15.51 6.30
CA PHE A 150 8.41 15.98 5.24
C PHE A 150 7.81 15.85 3.84
N ALA A 151 6.52 15.51 3.72
CA ALA A 151 5.87 15.43 2.42
C ALA A 151 5.84 16.79 1.74
N ALA A 152 6.16 16.83 0.44
CA ALA A 152 5.96 18.03 -0.36
C ALA A 152 4.46 18.41 -0.42
N PRO A 153 4.13 19.71 -0.55
CA PRO A 153 2.75 20.15 -0.68
C PRO A 153 2.05 19.45 -1.84
N ILE A 154 0.82 19.01 -1.61
CA ILE A 154 -0.02 18.39 -2.64
C ILE A 154 -0.43 19.49 -3.63
N PRO A 155 -0.24 19.30 -4.94
CA PRO A 155 -0.74 20.25 -5.95
C PRO A 155 -2.25 20.44 -5.83
N HIS A 156 -2.69 21.69 -5.92
CA HIS A 156 -4.10 22.07 -5.89
C HIS A 156 -4.66 22.39 -7.28
N SER A 157 -3.85 22.28 -8.34
CA SER A 157 -4.30 22.50 -9.72
C SER A 157 -3.62 21.57 -10.72
N VAL A 158 -4.30 21.31 -11.85
CA VAL A 158 -3.75 20.52 -12.97
C VAL A 158 -2.48 21.16 -13.55
N GLN A 159 -2.41 22.49 -13.53
CA GLN A 159 -1.23 23.22 -13.97
C GLN A 159 -0.02 22.92 -13.07
N GLN A 160 -0.19 22.95 -11.74
CA GLN A 160 0.85 22.57 -10.79
C GLN A 160 1.31 21.12 -10.94
N ILE A 161 0.40 20.20 -11.29
CA ILE A 161 0.75 18.79 -11.58
C ILE A 161 1.64 18.70 -12.83
N ARG A 162 1.32 19.46 -13.89
CA ARG A 162 2.12 19.52 -15.13
C ARG A 162 3.49 20.17 -14.93
N ASP A 163 3.55 21.18 -14.07
CA ASP A 163 4.77 21.94 -13.80
C ASP A 163 5.75 21.18 -12.88
N HIS A 164 5.31 20.09 -12.25
CA HIS A 164 6.15 19.19 -11.45
C HIS A 164 6.56 17.93 -12.24
N PRO A 165 7.81 17.82 -12.73
CA PRO A 165 8.25 16.67 -13.52
C PRO A 165 8.17 15.34 -12.75
N GLY A 166 8.31 15.35 -11.42
CA GLY A 166 8.12 14.14 -10.59
C GLY A 166 6.67 13.65 -10.49
N LEU A 167 5.69 14.54 -10.74
CA LEU A 167 4.25 14.26 -10.74
C LEU A 167 3.73 13.79 -12.10
N SER A 168 4.43 14.16 -13.19
CA SER A 168 4.08 13.72 -14.55
C SER A 168 4.18 12.20 -14.77
N LEU A 169 4.88 11.50 -13.86
CA LEU A 169 4.91 10.03 -13.77
C LEU A 169 3.67 9.44 -13.07
N LEU A 170 2.85 10.27 -12.40
CA LEU A 170 1.73 9.84 -11.54
C LEU A 170 0.39 9.68 -12.25
N CYS A 171 0.24 10.31 -13.40
CA CYS A 171 -0.89 10.12 -14.30
C CYS A 171 -0.35 10.40 -15.70
N PRO A 172 -0.35 9.44 -16.64
CA PRO A 172 -0.15 9.77 -18.03
C PRO A 172 -1.35 10.62 -18.45
N VAL A 173 -1.26 11.93 -18.26
CA VAL A 173 -2.23 12.87 -18.82
C VAL A 173 -1.99 12.76 -20.32
N PRO A 174 -2.94 12.23 -21.10
CA PRO A 174 -2.80 12.25 -22.54
C PRO A 174 -2.54 13.70 -22.91
N THR A 175 -1.40 13.97 -23.54
CA THR A 175 -1.24 15.23 -24.25
C THR A 175 -2.27 15.18 -25.36
N HIS A 176 -3.48 15.68 -25.10
CA HIS A 176 -4.37 16.09 -26.17
C HIS A 176 -3.61 17.19 -26.92
N ARG A 177 -2.93 16.77 -27.99
CA ARG A 177 -2.57 17.63 -29.10
C ARG A 177 -3.80 17.79 -29.97
#